data_AF-A0A662CGC4-F1
#
_entry.id   AF-A0A662CGC4-F1
#
_cell.length_a   1.000
_cell.length_b   1.000
_cell.length_c   1.000
_cell.angle_alpha   90.00
_cell.angle_beta   90.00
_cell.angle_gamma   90.00
#
_symmetry.space_group_name_H-M   'P 1'
#
loop_
_entity.id
_entity.type
_entity.pdbx_description
1 polymer ?
#
loop_
_entity_poly.entity_id
_entity_poly.type
_entity_poly.pdbx_seq_one_letter_code
_entity_poly.pdbx_strand_id
1 'polypeptide(L)'
;MRLAEIEGGDLTVISLFSIFHDACRHNQARDPGHGQRGAVLAGELLRGYPGVSPEQLQILQLACRDHTDGETEGDLTVQICWDSDRLDLARVHIKPSPARLCTNAAKDKEILAWANQRAKAKFSPEYVSSKWLQFFKTSSR
;
A
#
# COMPACT_ATOMS: atom_id res chain seq x y z
N MET A 1 5.79 0.97 -5.88
CA MET A 1 6.43 0.77 -7.21
C MET A 1 7.94 0.69 -7.13
N ARG A 2 8.68 1.72 -6.68
CA ARG A 2 10.17 1.67 -6.62
C ARG A 2 10.75 0.42 -5.93
N LEU A 3 10.20 -0.01 -4.78
CA LEU A 3 10.69 -1.23 -4.12
C LEU A 3 10.51 -2.49 -4.98
N ALA A 4 9.38 -2.60 -5.68
CA ALA A 4 9.11 -3.72 -6.57
C ALA A 4 10.05 -3.75 -7.79
N GLU A 5 10.47 -2.58 -8.28
CA GLU A 5 11.48 -2.48 -9.35
C GLU A 5 12.86 -2.98 -8.91
N ILE A 6 13.18 -2.89 -7.61
CA ILE A 6 14.48 -3.28 -7.04
C ILE A 6 14.48 -4.75 -6.62
N GLU A 7 13.48 -5.16 -5.84
CA GLU A 7 13.44 -6.47 -5.17
C GLU A 7 12.71 -7.54 -6.01
N GLY A 8 11.90 -7.11 -6.98
CA GLY A 8 10.88 -7.96 -7.59
C GLY A 8 9.63 -8.05 -6.71
N GLY A 9 8.50 -8.40 -7.30
CA GLY A 9 7.22 -8.49 -6.60
C GLY A 9 6.05 -8.34 -7.56
N ASP A 10 4.87 -8.80 -7.15
CA ASP A 10 3.69 -8.73 -8.00
C ASP A 10 3.15 -7.29 -8.05
N LEU A 11 3.37 -6.62 -9.19
CA LEU A 11 2.94 -5.23 -9.40
C LEU A 11 1.41 -5.06 -9.35
N THR A 12 0.65 -6.09 -9.72
CA THR A 12 -0.82 -6.07 -9.64
C THR A 12 -1.24 -6.01 -8.18
N VAL A 13 -0.71 -6.91 -7.35
CA VAL A 13 -1.01 -6.93 -5.90
C VAL A 13 -0.56 -5.63 -5.22
N ILE A 14 0.65 -5.15 -5.48
CA ILE A 14 1.18 -3.92 -4.86
C ILE A 14 0.34 -2.70 -5.24
N SER A 15 -0.09 -2.62 -6.50
CA SER A 15 -0.95 -1.53 -6.96
C SER A 15 -2.32 -1.60 -6.29
N LEU A 16 -2.93 -2.79 -6.20
CA LEU A 16 -4.21 -2.96 -5.54
C LEU A 16 -4.13 -2.71 -4.03
N PHE A 17 -3.03 -3.09 -3.38
CA PHE A 17 -2.80 -2.80 -1.96
C PHE A 17 -2.83 -1.29 -1.69
N SER A 18 -2.24 -0.47 -2.57
CA SER A 18 -2.28 1.00 -2.46
C SER A 18 -3.70 1.59 -2.49
N ILE A 19 -4.66 0.85 -3.08
CA ILE A 19 -6.07 1.23 -3.14
C ILE A 19 -6.82 0.73 -1.90
N PHE A 20 -6.58 -0.52 -1.48
CA PHE A 20 -7.46 -1.21 -0.53
C PHE A 20 -7.03 -1.15 0.95
N HIS A 21 -5.74 -1.04 1.28
CA HIS A 21 -5.27 -1.20 2.67
C HIS A 21 -5.93 -0.24 3.66
N ASP A 22 -6.15 1.01 3.24
CA ASP A 22 -6.76 2.09 4.02
C ASP A 22 -8.20 2.44 3.57
N ALA A 23 -8.76 1.74 2.56
CA ALA A 23 -10.04 2.09 1.93
C ALA A 23 -11.24 2.06 2.90
N CYS A 24 -11.15 1.24 3.94
CA CYS A 24 -12.23 1.03 4.90
C CYS A 24 -11.94 1.69 6.27
N ARG A 25 -11.18 2.78 6.28
CA ARG A 25 -11.00 3.58 7.49
C ARG A 25 -12.28 4.32 7.85
N HIS A 26 -12.72 4.18 9.10
CA HIS A 26 -13.84 4.92 9.67
C HIS A 26 -13.39 6.29 10.22
N ASN A 27 -12.10 6.44 10.52
CA ASN A 27 -11.55 7.70 11.03
C ASN A 27 -10.06 7.86 10.67
N GLN A 28 -9.55 9.07 10.91
CA GLN A 28 -8.16 9.45 10.63
C GLN A 28 -7.20 9.20 11.82
N ALA A 29 -7.72 8.75 12.96
CA ALA A 29 -6.95 8.39 14.14
C ALA A 29 -6.65 6.88 14.14
N ARG A 30 -6.63 6.27 15.34
CA ARG A 30 -6.48 4.81 15.49
C ARG A 30 -7.78 4.13 15.09
N ASP A 31 -7.69 3.26 14.09
CA ASP A 31 -8.83 2.49 13.60
C ASP A 31 -8.49 1.00 13.53
N PRO A 32 -8.56 0.27 14.65
CA PRO A 32 -8.23 -1.15 14.64
C PRO A 32 -9.08 -1.93 13.64
N GLY A 33 -8.44 -2.83 12.88
CA GLY A 33 -9.12 -3.70 11.93
C GLY A 33 -9.51 -3.06 10.59
N HIS A 34 -9.10 -1.82 10.29
CA HIS A 34 -9.33 -1.25 8.95
C HIS A 34 -8.68 -2.09 7.84
N GLY A 35 -7.49 -2.63 8.08
CA GLY A 35 -6.83 -3.56 7.17
C GLY A 35 -7.69 -4.80 6.84
N GLN A 36 -8.27 -5.43 7.87
CA GLN A 36 -9.21 -6.55 7.68
C GLN A 36 -10.44 -6.15 6.86
N ARG A 37 -11.02 -4.97 7.13
CA ARG A 37 -12.16 -4.48 6.34
C ARG A 37 -11.75 -4.20 4.88
N GLY A 38 -10.57 -3.64 4.65
CA GLY A 38 -10.01 -3.46 3.31
C GLY A 38 -9.79 -4.78 2.57
N ALA A 39 -9.33 -5.82 3.26
CA ALA A 39 -9.18 -7.17 2.72
C ALA A 39 -10.55 -7.81 2.35
N VAL A 40 -11.58 -7.61 3.16
CA VAL A 40 -12.95 -8.05 2.84
C VAL A 40 -13.46 -7.33 1.59
N LEU A 41 -13.33 -6.00 1.54
CA LEU A 41 -13.74 -5.21 0.38
C LEU A 41 -13.03 -5.65 -0.91
N ALA A 42 -11.72 -5.91 -0.85
CA ALA A 42 -10.96 -6.45 -1.98
C ALA A 42 -11.53 -7.81 -2.44
N GLY A 43 -11.89 -8.68 -1.50
CA GLY A 43 -12.50 -9.98 -1.80
C GLY A 43 -13.89 -9.89 -2.42
N GLU A 44 -14.68 -8.87 -2.07
CA GLU A 44 -16.00 -8.64 -2.64
C GLU A 44 -15.92 -8.08 -4.07
N LEU A 45 -14.99 -7.16 -4.31
CA LEU A 45 -14.88 -6.46 -5.60
C LEU A 45 -14.04 -7.19 -6.65
N LEU A 46 -13.04 -7.96 -6.23
CA LEU A 46 -12.08 -8.59 -7.16
C LEU A 46 -12.32 -10.08 -7.39
N ARG A 47 -13.25 -10.71 -6.68
CA ARG A 47 -13.57 -12.12 -6.89
C ARG A 47 -14.11 -12.34 -8.30
N GLY A 48 -13.38 -13.11 -9.11
CA GLY A 48 -13.72 -13.37 -10.50
C GLY A 48 -13.41 -12.19 -11.44
N TYR A 49 -12.73 -11.15 -10.96
CA TYR A 49 -12.33 -10.01 -11.78
C TYR A 49 -11.26 -10.44 -12.81
N PRO A 50 -11.46 -10.17 -14.11
CA PRO A 50 -10.46 -10.47 -15.13
C PRO A 50 -9.14 -9.73 -14.85
N GLY A 51 -8.04 -10.46 -14.73
CA GLY A 51 -6.71 -9.89 -14.48
C GLY A 51 -6.25 -9.91 -13.01
N VAL A 52 -7.05 -10.49 -12.10
CA VAL A 52 -6.60 -10.84 -10.74
C VAL A 52 -6.81 -12.33 -10.53
N SER A 53 -5.72 -13.07 -10.32
CA SER A 53 -5.82 -14.50 -10.01
C SER A 53 -6.31 -14.73 -8.57
N PRO A 54 -6.86 -15.93 -8.25
CA PRO A 54 -7.20 -16.29 -6.88
C PRO A 54 -6.03 -16.17 -5.90
N GLU A 55 -4.82 -16.51 -6.33
CA GLU A 55 -3.59 -16.42 -5.54
C GLU A 55 -3.21 -14.95 -5.29
N GLN A 56 -3.25 -14.10 -6.33
CA GLN A 56 -3.01 -12.66 -6.17
C GLN A 56 -4.01 -12.02 -5.21
N LEU A 57 -5.28 -12.43 -5.28
CA LEU A 57 -6.30 -11.96 -4.34
C LEU A 57 -5.99 -12.39 -2.90
N GLN A 58 -5.55 -13.63 -2.68
CA GLN A 58 -5.16 -14.09 -1.35
C GLN A 58 -3.95 -13.31 -0.80
N ILE A 59 -2.94 -13.05 -1.62
CA ILE A 59 -1.77 -12.25 -1.24
C ILE A 59 -2.19 -10.81 -0.92
N LEU A 60 -3.05 -10.21 -1.73
CA LEU A 60 -3.61 -8.87 -1.46
C LEU A 60 -4.38 -8.83 -0.14
N GLN A 61 -5.25 -9.80 0.11
CA GLN A 61 -6.03 -9.87 1.34
C GLN A 61 -5.13 -10.03 2.57
N LEU A 62 -4.09 -10.86 2.48
CA LEU A 62 -3.09 -11.02 3.51
C LEU A 62 -2.35 -9.70 3.78
N ALA A 63 -1.84 -9.06 2.73
CA ALA A 63 -1.14 -7.79 2.83
C ALA A 63 -2.01 -6.72 3.50
N CYS A 64 -3.26 -6.54 3.05
CA CYS A 64 -4.20 -5.58 3.63
C CYS A 64 -4.52 -5.89 5.08
N ARG A 65 -4.81 -7.14 5.43
CA ARG A 65 -5.23 -7.52 6.79
C ARG A 65 -4.18 -7.16 7.83
N ASP A 66 -2.93 -7.53 7.57
CA ASP A 66 -1.87 -7.58 8.58
C ASP A 66 -0.94 -6.35 8.54
N HIS A 67 -1.19 -5.37 7.65
CA HIS A 67 -0.24 -4.25 7.42
C HIS A 67 0.05 -3.40 8.67
N THR A 68 -0.87 -3.34 9.63
CA THR A 68 -0.71 -2.59 10.88
C THR A 68 -0.13 -3.39 12.04
N ASP A 69 0.01 -4.71 11.90
CA ASP A 69 0.32 -5.59 13.03
C ASP A 69 1.83 -5.62 13.35
N GLY A 70 2.64 -5.12 12.41
CA GLY A 70 4.07 -4.95 12.62
C GLY A 70 4.92 -6.15 12.24
N GLU A 71 4.32 -7.13 11.56
CA GLU A 71 5.01 -8.28 10.99
C GLU A 71 6.08 -7.87 9.99
N THR A 72 7.14 -8.66 9.89
CA THR A 72 8.26 -8.39 8.96
C THR A 72 8.66 -9.60 8.11
N GLU A 73 7.96 -10.72 8.29
CA GLU A 73 8.19 -11.97 7.56
C GLU A 73 6.94 -12.34 6.77
N GLY A 74 7.12 -12.96 5.59
CA GLY A 74 6.02 -13.33 4.70
C GLY A 74 6.46 -13.41 3.24
N ASP A 75 5.49 -13.56 2.34
CA ASP A 75 5.72 -13.46 0.88
C ASP A 75 6.37 -12.10 0.53
N LEU A 76 7.27 -12.09 -0.45
CA LEU A 76 8.02 -10.88 -0.83
C LEU A 76 7.08 -9.72 -1.24
N THR A 77 5.99 -10.02 -1.95
CA THR A 77 5.02 -9.01 -2.36
C THR A 77 4.31 -8.40 -1.15
N VAL A 78 3.95 -9.23 -0.16
CA VAL A 78 3.35 -8.78 1.10
C VAL A 78 4.32 -7.88 1.87
N GLN A 79 5.59 -8.29 1.98
CA GLN A 79 6.63 -7.51 2.61
C GLN A 79 6.80 -6.12 1.96
N ILE A 80 6.79 -6.06 0.62
CA ILE A 80 6.89 -4.81 -0.14
C ILE A 80 5.66 -3.91 0.08
N CYS A 81 4.46 -4.48 0.18
CA CYS A 81 3.26 -3.75 0.53
C CYS A 81 3.40 -3.08 1.91
N TRP A 82 3.80 -3.85 2.92
CA TRP A 82 4.01 -3.34 4.27
C TRP A 82 5.12 -2.28 4.33
N ASP A 83 6.24 -2.51 3.65
CA ASP A 83 7.32 -1.51 3.55
C ASP A 83 6.86 -0.23 2.88
N SER A 84 6.05 -0.34 1.83
CA SER A 84 5.52 0.83 1.11
C SER A 84 4.61 1.68 2.00
N ASP A 85 3.73 1.07 2.80
CA ASP A 85 2.91 1.79 3.78
C ASP A 85 3.76 2.42 4.90
N ARG A 86 4.68 1.64 5.48
CA ARG A 86 5.55 2.10 6.58
C ARG A 86 6.47 3.23 6.15
N LEU A 87 6.98 3.23 4.93
CA LEU A 87 7.81 4.31 4.39
C LEU A 87 7.02 5.61 4.15
N ASP A 88 5.69 5.55 4.04
CA ASP A 88 4.82 6.71 3.84
C ASP A 88 4.36 7.34 5.18
N LEU A 89 4.74 6.77 6.32
CA LEU A 89 4.40 7.27 7.66
C LEU A 89 4.92 8.69 7.95
N ALA A 90 5.96 9.15 7.24
CA ALA A 90 6.47 10.50 7.44
C ALA A 90 5.47 11.59 7.02
N ARG A 91 4.44 11.28 6.23
CA ARG A 91 3.33 12.20 5.89
C ARG A 91 2.50 12.58 7.13
N VAL A 92 2.49 11.71 8.14
CA VAL A 92 1.82 11.92 9.45
C VAL A 92 2.84 12.12 10.58
N HIS A 93 4.03 12.61 10.24
CA HIS A 93 5.10 12.95 11.18
C HIS A 93 5.68 11.77 11.98
N ILE A 94 5.48 10.53 11.52
CA ILE A 94 6.09 9.34 12.12
C ILE A 94 7.32 8.96 11.30
N LYS A 95 8.50 8.88 11.95
CA LYS A 95 9.74 8.44 11.29
C LYS A 95 9.73 6.90 11.18
N PRO A 96 9.82 6.32 9.96
CA PRO A 96 9.94 4.88 9.80
C PRO A 96 11.19 4.35 10.50
N SER A 97 11.06 3.25 11.24
CA SER A 97 12.18 2.56 11.87
C SER A 97 12.70 1.46 10.95
N PRO A 98 14.00 1.43 10.59
CA PRO A 98 14.55 0.35 9.77
C PRO A 98 14.33 -1.05 10.33
N ALA A 99 14.27 -1.18 11.66
CA ALA A 99 13.99 -2.46 12.33
C ALA A 99 12.54 -2.95 12.16
N ARG A 100 11.66 -2.11 11.62
CA ARG A 100 10.25 -2.43 11.32
C ARG A 100 10.02 -2.56 9.81
N LEU A 101 11.07 -2.50 9.00
CA LEU A 101 11.00 -2.74 7.57
C LEU A 101 11.40 -4.19 7.27
N CYS A 102 10.88 -4.73 6.18
CA CYS A 102 11.02 -6.12 5.78
C CYS A 102 12.26 -6.30 4.90
N THR A 103 12.27 -5.63 3.74
CA THR A 103 13.26 -5.82 2.67
C THR A 103 14.56 -5.05 2.90
N ASN A 104 15.64 -5.48 2.25
CA ASN A 104 16.93 -4.78 2.33
C ASN A 104 16.87 -3.42 1.63
N ALA A 105 16.20 -3.33 0.48
CA ALA A 105 16.01 -2.06 -0.23
C ALA A 105 15.20 -1.05 0.59
N ALA A 106 14.18 -1.48 1.33
CA ALA A 106 13.44 -0.56 2.21
C ALA A 106 14.30 -0.05 3.38
N LYS A 107 15.21 -0.90 3.89
CA LYS A 107 16.16 -0.55 4.96
C LYS A 107 17.30 0.35 4.49
N ASP A 108 17.53 0.44 3.18
CA ASP A 108 18.56 1.30 2.61
C ASP A 108 18.34 2.77 2.99
N LYS A 109 19.42 3.46 3.33
CA LYS A 109 19.36 4.83 3.87
C LYS A 109 18.89 5.82 2.81
N GLU A 110 19.26 5.63 1.55
CA GLU A 110 18.89 6.52 0.45
C GLU A 110 17.42 6.34 0.10
N ILE A 111 16.95 5.09 0.02
CA ILE A 111 15.52 4.79 -0.20
C ILE A 111 14.67 5.35 0.92
N LEU A 112 15.07 5.15 2.18
CA LEU A 112 14.35 5.66 3.34
C LEU A 112 14.32 7.20 3.36
N ALA A 113 15.43 7.86 3.04
CA ALA A 113 15.48 9.32 2.96
C ALA A 113 14.59 9.86 1.82
N TRP A 114 14.68 9.25 0.64
CA TRP A 114 13.87 9.58 -0.54
C TRP A 114 12.36 9.42 -0.27
N ALA A 115 11.95 8.29 0.31
CA ALA A 115 10.54 8.03 0.62
C ALA A 115 10.01 9.03 1.65
N ASN A 116 10.77 9.28 2.71
CA ASN A 116 10.39 10.24 3.75
C ASN A 116 10.24 11.67 3.21
N GLN A 117 11.12 12.10 2.29
CA GLN A 117 11.00 13.43 1.67
C GLN A 117 9.71 13.54 0.86
N ARG A 118 9.38 12.50 0.08
CA ARG A 118 8.15 12.46 -0.74
C ARG A 118 6.89 12.45 0.11
N ALA A 119 6.87 11.63 1.16
CA ALA A 119 5.75 11.54 2.10
C ALA A 119 5.48 12.88 2.79
N LYS A 120 6.54 13.56 3.27
CA LYS A 120 6.43 14.92 3.85
C LYS A 120 5.95 15.96 2.86
N ALA A 121 6.40 15.87 1.61
CA ALA A 121 5.95 16.75 0.53
C ALA A 121 4.51 16.45 0.07
N LYS A 122 3.85 15.41 0.62
CA LYS A 122 2.54 14.91 0.16
C LYS A 122 2.52 14.70 -1.35
N PHE A 123 3.63 14.19 -1.89
CA PHE A 123 3.78 13.98 -3.31
C PHE A 123 2.69 13.03 -3.82
N SER A 124 2.02 13.41 -4.90
CA SER A 124 1.13 12.53 -5.65
C SER A 124 1.64 12.39 -7.08
N PRO A 125 1.69 11.18 -7.66
CA PRO A 125 2.05 11.01 -9.07
C PRO A 125 1.09 11.78 -9.99
N GLU A 126 1.62 12.35 -11.07
CA GLU A 126 0.84 13.16 -12.00
C GLU A 126 -0.39 12.43 -12.54
N TYR A 127 -0.26 11.13 -12.85
CA TYR A 127 -1.38 10.34 -13.38
C TYR A 127 -2.59 10.27 -12.42
N VAL A 128 -2.38 10.35 -11.10
CA VAL A 128 -3.47 10.39 -10.12
C VAL A 128 -4.24 11.69 -10.29
N SER A 129 -3.53 12.81 -10.39
CA SER A 129 -4.15 14.12 -10.56
C SER A 129 -4.79 14.33 -11.95
N SER A 130 -4.18 13.80 -13.01
CA SER A 130 -4.60 14.07 -14.39
C SER A 130 -5.60 13.06 -14.92
N LYS A 131 -5.61 11.79 -14.47
CA LYS A 131 -6.55 10.78 -14.97
C LYS A 131 -7.67 10.47 -13.98
N TRP A 132 -7.36 10.28 -12.71
CA TRP A 132 -8.36 9.82 -11.74
C TRP A 132 -9.28 10.95 -11.30
N LEU A 133 -8.73 12.11 -10.94
CA LEU A 133 -9.56 13.26 -10.54
C LEU A 133 -10.45 13.79 -11.66
N GLN A 134 -10.05 13.64 -12.93
CA GLN A 134 -10.91 13.99 -14.06
C GLN A 134 -12.15 13.09 -14.12
N PHE A 135 -11.99 11.79 -13.88
CA PHE A 135 -13.09 10.82 -13.82
C PHE A 135 -14.17 11.22 -12.81
N PHE A 136 -13.78 11.70 -11.63
CA PHE A 136 -14.72 12.15 -10.60
C PHE A 136 -15.35 13.51 -10.86
N LYS A 137 -14.72 14.37 -11.66
CA LYS A 137 -15.31 15.65 -12.09
C LYS A 137 -16.36 15.47 -13.18
N THR A 138 -16.27 14.41 -13.98
CA THR A 138 -17.21 14.14 -15.08
C THR A 138 -18.40 13.27 -14.66
N SER A 139 -18.30 12.55 -13.54
CA SER A 139 -19.35 11.65 -13.03
C SER A 139 -20.36 12.34 -12.09
N SER A 140 -20.32 13.68 -11.98
CA SER A 140 -21.32 14.47 -11.26
C SER A 140 -22.53 14.84 -12.14
N ARG A 141 -23.14 13.85 -12.81
CA ARG A 141 -24.43 14.00 -13.50
C ARG A 141 -25.42 12.99 -12.96
#